data_AF-A0A176RTU5-F1
#
_entry.id   AF-A0A176RTU5-F1
#
_cell.length_a   1.000
_cell.length_b   1.000
_cell.length_c   1.000
_cell.angle_alpha   90.00
_cell.angle_beta   90.00
_cell.angle_gamma   90.00
#
_symmetry.space_group_name_H-M   'P 1'
#
loop_
_entity.id
_entity.type
_entity.pdbx_description
1 polymer ?
#
loop_
_entity_poly.entity_id
_entity_poly.type
_entity_poly.pdbx_seq_one_letter_code
_entity_poly.pdbx_strand_id
1 'polypeptide(L)' 'MRDYGLILHCHEFPDHHHYKQSDIHFNDDLPVIMTEKDAVKCRQIASPQHWYLPIEANLPSSFGERLLRKLEYFRK' A
#
# COMPACT_ATOMS: atom_id res chain seq x y z
N MET A 1 -7.61 10.51 -6.95
CA MET A 1 -6.60 11.57 -6.69
C MET A 1 -6.64 12.67 -7.75
N ARG A 2 -6.56 12.35 -9.05
CA ARG A 2 -6.71 13.34 -10.13
C ARG A 2 -8.06 14.06 -10.09
N ASP A 3 -9.14 13.33 -9.78
CA ASP A 3 -10.49 13.88 -9.64
C ASP A 3 -10.65 14.89 -8.49
N TYR A 4 -9.67 14.95 -7.56
CA TYR A 4 -9.61 15.93 -6.48
C TYR A 4 -8.73 17.14 -6.83
N GLY A 5 -8.34 17.31 -8.10
CA GLY A 5 -7.56 18.45 -8.58
C GLY A 5 -6.05 18.37 -8.29
N LEU A 6 -5.54 17.21 -7.87
CA LEU A 6 -4.11 17.02 -7.63
C LEU A 6 -3.34 16.82 -8.95
N ILE A 7 -2.22 17.53 -9.10
CA ILE A 7 -1.22 17.28 -10.13
C ILE A 7 -0.31 16.16 -9.63
N LEU A 8 -0.19 15.07 -10.39
CA LEU A 8 0.54 13.88 -9.98
C LEU A 8 1.75 13.64 -10.87
N HIS A 9 2.91 13.47 -10.25
CA HIS A 9 4.12 12.94 -10.86
C HIS A 9 4.17 11.43 -10.53
N CYS A 10 3.76 10.59 -11.49
CA CYS A 10 3.60 9.16 -11.25
C CYS A 10 4.92 8.39 -11.49
N HIS A 11 5.28 7.54 -10.54
CA HIS A 11 6.40 6.61 -10.62
C HIS A 11 5.85 5.17 -10.47
N GLU A 12 5.85 4.41 -11.56
CA GLU A 12 5.29 3.05 -11.59
C GLU A 12 6.38 2.01 -11.32
N PHE A 13 6.06 1.03 -10.47
CA PHE A 13 6.96 -0.06 -10.10
C PHE A 13 6.26 -1.41 -10.28
N PRO A 14 6.99 -2.48 -10.63
CA PRO A 14 6.43 -3.81 -10.75
C PRO A 14 5.93 -4.32 -9.40
N ASP A 15 5.08 -5.34 -9.42
CA ASP A 15 4.73 -6.02 -8.17
C ASP A 15 5.97 -6.66 -7.53
N HIS A 16 5.97 -6.77 -6.21
CA HIS A 16 7.14 -7.20 -5.42
C HIS A 16 8.42 -6.36 -5.64
N HIS A 17 8.32 -5.11 -6.09
CA HIS A 17 9.47 -4.21 -6.19
C HIS A 17 10.22 -4.08 -4.84
N HIS A 18 11.55 -4.12 -4.92
CA HIS A 18 12.45 -3.93 -3.79
C HIS A 18 12.86 -2.45 -3.74
N TYR A 19 12.11 -1.67 -2.96
CA TYR A 19 12.33 -0.24 -2.84
C TYR A 19 13.69 0.10 -2.24
N LYS A 20 14.35 1.08 -2.86
CA LYS A 20 15.56 1.74 -2.36
C LYS A 20 15.25 3.18 -1.98
N GLN A 21 16.13 3.82 -1.22
CA GLN A 21 15.94 5.21 -0.79
C GLN A 21 15.76 6.16 -1.99
N SER A 22 16.53 5.95 -3.07
CA SER A 22 16.44 6.74 -4.31
C SER A 22 15.09 6.62 -5.03
N ASP A 23 14.28 5.61 -4.72
CA ASP A 23 12.99 5.39 -5.38
C ASP A 23 11.88 6.26 -4.77
N ILE A 24 12.11 6.82 -3.58
CA ILE A 24 11.11 7.58 -2.83
C ILE A 24 11.65 8.91 -2.27
N HIS A 25 12.97 9.12 -2.19
CA HIS A 25 13.55 10.42 -1.85
C HIS A 25 13.89 11.18 -3.11
N PHE A 26 12.98 12.08 -3.50
CA PHE A 26 13.18 12.97 -4.62
C PHE A 26 13.79 14.30 -4.15
N ASN A 27 14.49 14.99 -5.05
CA ASN A 27 15.06 16.33 -4.81
C ASN A 27 14.07 17.43 -5.18
N ASP A 28 12.77 17.15 -5.01
CA ASP A 28 11.69 18.11 -5.04
C ASP A 28 11.03 18.06 -3.66
N ASP A 29 10.71 19.21 -3.05
CA ASP A 29 10.11 19.26 -1.70
C ASP A 29 8.64 18.78 -1.70
N LEU A 30 8.28 17.87 -2.61
CA LEU A 30 6.93 17.37 -2.81
C LEU A 30 6.67 16.14 -1.93
N PRO A 31 5.42 15.96 -1.46
CA PRO A 31 5.05 14.77 -0.73
C PRO A 31 5.00 13.55 -1.66
N VAL A 32 5.46 12.40 -1.15
CA VAL A 32 5.34 11.11 -1.84
C VAL A 32 4.16 10.35 -1.28
N ILE A 33 3.20 10.00 -2.13
CA ILE A 33 2.05 9.18 -1.75
C ILE A 33 2.18 7.80 -2.40
N MET A 34 2.01 6.75 -1.60
CA MET A 34 2.04 5.35 -2.06
C MET A 34 0.85 4.55 -1.54
N THR A 35 0.72 3.31 -2.00
CA THR A 35 -0.28 2.38 -1.45
C THR A 35 0.16 1.91 -0.05
N GLU A 36 -0.79 1.49 0.78
CA GLU A 36 -0.47 0.91 2.09
C GLU A 36 0.49 -0.29 1.98
N LYS A 37 0.33 -1.13 0.94
CA LYS A 37 1.23 -2.26 0.65
C LYS A 37 2.68 -1.81 0.50
N ASP A 38 2.91 -0.73 -0.25
CA ASP A 38 4.26 -0.25 -0.52
C ASP A 38 4.82 0.53 0.68
N ALA A 39 3.96 1.21 1.46
CA ALA A 39 4.35 1.84 2.72
C ALA A 39 4.94 0.82 3.72
N VAL A 40 4.36 -0.39 3.80
CA VAL A 40 4.93 -1.48 4.61
C VAL A 40 6.34 -1.86 4.16
N LYS A 41 6.59 -1.90 2.84
CA LYS A 41 7.92 -2.20 2.27
C LYS A 41 8.94 -1.07 2.51
N CYS A 42 8.48 0.18 2.41
CA CYS A 42 9.31 1.37 2.52
C CYS A 42 9.55 1.83 3.97
N ARG A 43 8.95 1.18 4.98
CA ARG A 43 8.95 1.65 6.37
C ARG A 43 10.32 2.05 6.93
N GLN A 44 11.38 1.34 6.56
CA GLN A 44 12.74 1.61 7.06
C GLN A 44 13.43 2.79 6.37
N ILE A 45 12.96 3.17 5.18
CA ILE A 45 13.54 4.23 4.35
C ILE A 45 12.62 5.44 4.21
N ALA A 46 11.44 5.43 4.83
CA ALA A 46 10.46 6.51 4.75
C ALA A 46 10.86 7.73 5.61
N SER A 47 10.46 8.91 5.16
CA SER A 47 10.55 10.19 5.88
C SER A 47 9.15 10.72 6.24
N PRO A 48 9.03 11.78 7.06
CA PRO A 48 7.75 12.42 7.35
C PRO A 48 7.00 12.98 6.12
N GLN A 49 7.65 13.15 4.96
CA GLN A 49 7.00 13.56 3.71
C GLN A 49 6.39 12.39 2.92
N HIS A 50 6.50 11.16 3.43
CA HIS A 50 5.96 9.96 2.80
C HIS A 50 4.64 9.56 3.43
N TRP A 51 3.61 9.44 2.59
CA TRP A 51 2.24 9.20 2.99
C TRP A 51 1.68 7.97 2.30
N TYR A 52 0.67 7.37 2.91
CA TYR A 52 -0.15 6.36 2.27
C TYR A 52 -1.60 6.59 2.65
N LEU A 53 -2.52 6.15 1.79
CA LEU A 53 -3.93 6.13 2.12
C LEU A 53 -4.26 4.78 2.76
N PRO A 54 -4.67 4.75 4.04
CA PRO A 54 -5.12 3.51 4.67
C PRO A 54 -6.40 3.04 3.98
N ILE A 55 -6.54 1.72 3.86
CA ILE A 55 -7.75 1.09 3.35
C ILE A 55 -8.33 0.17 4.43
N GLU A 56 -9.62 0.32 4.70
CA GLU A 56 -10.31 -0.50 5.68
C GLU A 56 -11.25 -1.48 4.97
N ALA A 57 -11.13 -2.76 5.33
CA ALA A 57 -12.02 -3.80 4.82
C ALA A 57 -13.16 -4.04 5.83
N ASN A 58 -14.38 -3.68 5.44
CA ASN A 58 -15.59 -3.98 6.21
C ASN A 58 -16.14 -5.34 5.79
N LEU A 59 -15.86 -6.37 6.60
CA LEU A 59 -16.28 -7.73 6.34
C LEU A 59 -17.50 -8.10 7.21
N PRO A 60 -18.48 -8.84 6.67
CA PRO A 60 -19.57 -9.39 7.48
C PRO A 60 -19.02 -10.29 8.59
N SER A 61 -19.68 -10.31 9.74
CA SER A 61 -19.28 -11.18 10.88
C SER A 61 -19.17 -12.65 10.50
N SER A 62 -19.97 -13.12 9.55
CA SER A 62 -19.95 -14.49 9.03
C SER A 62 -18.75 -14.83 8.13
N PHE A 63 -17.95 -13.85 7.73
CA PHE A 63 -16.81 -14.07 6.83
C PHE A 63 -15.75 -14.98 7.45
N GLY A 64 -15.37 -14.73 8.70
CA GLY A 64 -14.33 -15.48 9.40
C GLY A 64 -14.66 -16.98 9.47
N GLU A 65 -15.89 -17.31 9.87
CA GLU A 65 -16.36 -18.70 9.93
C GLU A 65 -16.33 -19.39 8.55
N ARG A 66 -16.76 -18.68 7.51
CA ARG A 66 -16.75 -19.21 6.13
C ARG A 66 -15.32 -19.47 5.64
N LEU A 67 -14.39 -18.58 5.98
CA LEU A 67 -12.98 -18.73 5.62
C LEU A 67 -12.37 -19.96 6.31
N LEU A 68 -12.59 -20.11 7.63
CA LEU A 68 -12.09 -21.25 8.39
C LEU A 68 -12.60 -22.58 7.85
N ARG A 69 -13.91 -22.69 7.56
CA ARG A 69 -14.49 -23.90 6.94
C ARG A 69 -13.83 -24.28 5.61
N LYS A 70 -13.49 -23.28 4.78
CA LYS A 70 -12.77 -23.54 3.52
C LYS A 70 -11.35 -24.05 3.77
N LEU A 71 -10.62 -23.45 4.70
CA LEU A 71 -9.25 -23.87 5.03
C LEU A 71 -9.21 -25.30 5.59
N GLU A 72 -10.20 -25.69 6.41
CA GLU A 72 -10.34 -27.08 6.88
C GLU A 72 -10.60 -28.07 5.73
N TYR A 73 -11.44 -27.67 4.76
CA TYR A 73 -11.69 -28.49 3.57
C TYR A 73 -10.41 -28.72 2.75
N PHE A 74 -9.55 -27.71 2.60
CA PHE A 74 -8.26 -27.83 1.88
C PHE A 74 -7.17 -28.59 2.65
N ARG A 75 -7.38 -28.87 3.95
CA ARG A 75 -6.44 -29.67 4.76
C ARG A 75 -6.73 -31.18 4.74
N LYS A 76 -7.83 -31.60 4.11
CA LYS A 76 -8.14 -33.01 3.84
C LYS A 76 -7.58 -33.42 2.48
#